data_AF-A0A7C3H438-F1
#
_entry.id   AF-A0A7C3H438-F1
#
_cell.length_a   1.000
_cell.length_b   1.000
_cell.length_c   1.000
_cell.angle_alpha   90.00
_cell.angle_beta   90.00
_cell.angle_gamma   90.00
#
_symmetry.space_group_name_H-M   'P 1'
#
loop_
_entity.id
_entity.type
_entity.pdbx_description
1 polymer ?
#
loop_
_entity_poly.entity_id
_entity_poly.type
_entity_poly.pdbx_seq_one_letter_code
_entity_poly.pdbx_strand_id
1 'polypeptide(L)'
;MLVLATFLVGIVLVPAEASARSYIEHFPPATARAGQDLRLEARIVDPPAPVRFVRIYYRPAGGASFAHVEMRKEMDSYAGVIPGPDVQEPGIEYFILAVFDNGDLETHPPRDAHRSPHYVQVSPAEAGKKKETATLPTPGFPGLILSPDPNEPVGEEEVVVAISITNPDTVDSASVHLFVDGKDVTPEADISPYVITWSPVGPMTPGKHFVTLKAATRDGKPFPPFEFSFQVLGVKVRKEPFLREFRGRVFAESRQERISKRDFSANILGARTSGIAGPVRFYVDAYLTSLERRDQQPRNRLSLSLHTRYVGIDLGDAYPRYGELTLWGQRVRGVSGYVHLGFFNVDATVGELARAVEGQVVPLANDTTKTGSILVSNGDTLLLKRVGTYRRRLWAVRPSFGSGKHFQIGLTLMKVLDDTNSVKYGLKPKDNLVVSPDFLLQFMRGRLRLEGSAAFSLYTDDISRGVLTKADIDSIFERSVPIDPAKYARYLIMNETTVPLDPRAGTSTAYQFKALFRFFRNDLRAGYRSVGPEYQTLANPFLRTNLRGFYVNDRIRLFQNLVYLNLGYEGYQESFAPDDDVPTL
;
A
#
# COMPACT_ATOMS: atom_id res chain seq x y z
N MET A 1 -30.32 12.10 8.06
CA MET A 1 -30.79 12.01 6.66
C MET A 1 -29.70 12.58 5.78
N LEU A 2 -28.91 11.72 5.15
CA LEU A 2 -27.78 12.10 4.28
C LEU A 2 -28.34 12.27 2.86
N VAL A 3 -28.34 13.51 2.34
CA VAL A 3 -28.81 13.80 0.98
C VAL A 3 -27.73 13.37 0.00
N LEU A 4 -28.01 12.30 -0.74
CA LEU A 4 -27.17 11.81 -1.84
C LEU A 4 -27.41 12.74 -3.04
N ALA A 5 -26.44 13.62 -3.34
CA ALA A 5 -26.50 14.46 -4.53
C ALA A 5 -26.10 13.63 -5.75
N THR A 6 -27.10 13.23 -6.55
CA THR A 6 -26.91 12.55 -7.83
C THR A 6 -26.46 13.55 -8.88
N PHE A 7 -25.16 13.58 -9.21
CA PHE A 7 -24.66 14.32 -10.38
C PHE A 7 -24.84 13.45 -11.63
N LEU A 8 -25.82 13.80 -12.47
CA LEU A 8 -26.03 13.20 -13.78
C LEU A 8 -25.11 13.93 -14.78
N VAL A 9 -23.96 13.34 -15.12
CA VAL A 9 -23.09 13.87 -16.19
C VAL A 9 -23.51 13.18 -17.49
N GLY A 10 -24.12 13.94 -18.40
CA GLY A 10 -24.35 13.50 -19.77
C GLY A 10 -23.01 13.41 -20.51
N ILE A 11 -22.62 12.19 -20.91
CA ILE A 11 -21.45 11.97 -21.75
C ILE A 11 -21.90 12.05 -23.20
N VAL A 12 -21.52 13.13 -23.89
CA VAL A 12 -21.59 13.21 -25.35
C VAL A 12 -20.38 12.46 -25.90
N LEU A 13 -20.60 11.29 -26.51
CA LEU A 13 -19.55 10.58 -27.24
C LEU A 13 -19.40 11.25 -28.62
N VAL A 14 -18.31 11.99 -28.81
CA VAL A 14 -17.88 12.44 -30.13
C VAL A 14 -16.88 11.42 -30.66
N PRO A 15 -17.08 10.82 -31.84
CA PRO A 15 -16.03 10.06 -32.49
C PRO A 15 -14.93 11.04 -32.93
N ALA A 16 -13.82 11.04 -32.20
CA ALA A 16 -12.61 11.73 -32.62
C ALA A 16 -11.72 10.72 -33.34
N GLU A 17 -11.55 10.87 -34.65
CA GLU A 17 -10.38 10.32 -35.33
C GLU A 17 -9.16 11.10 -34.83
N ALA A 18 -8.56 10.64 -33.74
CA ALA A 18 -7.29 11.14 -33.27
C ALA A 18 -6.17 10.39 -34.00
N SER A 19 -5.33 11.11 -34.74
CA SER A 19 -3.98 10.59 -34.98
C SER A 19 -3.32 10.44 -33.61
N ALA A 20 -3.11 9.21 -33.16
CA ALA A 20 -2.50 8.92 -31.87
C ALA A 20 -1.09 9.55 -31.83
N ARG A 21 -0.97 10.69 -31.15
CA ARG A 21 0.32 11.33 -30.87
C ARG A 21 0.73 10.89 -29.47
N SER A 22 1.95 10.39 -29.32
CA SER A 22 2.48 10.05 -28.01
C SER A 22 2.46 11.25 -27.08
N TYR A 23 2.15 11.02 -25.80
CA TYR A 23 2.29 12.06 -24.78
C TYR A 23 2.48 11.43 -23.39
N ILE A 24 3.00 12.25 -22.47
CA ILE A 24 3.11 11.91 -21.06
C ILE A 24 1.88 12.44 -20.33
N GLU A 25 1.10 11.55 -19.73
CA GLU A 25 0.02 11.85 -18.80
C GLU A 25 0.60 11.92 -17.37
N HIS A 26 0.56 13.10 -16.75
CA HIS A 26 1.06 13.33 -15.39
C HIS A 26 0.25 14.40 -14.66
N PHE A 27 -0.03 14.17 -13.37
CA PHE A 27 -0.76 15.11 -12.51
C PHE A 27 0.19 15.70 -11.46
N PRO A 28 0.60 16.98 -11.60
CA PRO A 28 1.50 17.62 -10.65
C PRO A 28 0.89 17.70 -9.24
N PRO A 29 1.65 17.35 -8.17
CA PRO A 29 1.20 17.60 -6.82
C PRO A 29 1.16 19.11 -6.54
N ALA A 30 0.12 19.58 -5.85
CA ALA A 30 -0.05 21.00 -5.56
C ALA A 30 0.94 21.53 -4.49
N THR A 31 1.30 20.69 -3.51
CA THR A 31 2.20 21.05 -2.41
C THR A 31 3.08 19.88 -1.98
N ALA A 32 4.21 20.20 -1.35
CA ALA A 32 5.12 19.27 -0.68
C ALA A 32 5.57 19.86 0.67
N ARG A 33 6.22 19.07 1.54
CA ARG A 33 6.76 19.53 2.83
C ARG A 33 8.28 19.47 2.82
N ALA A 34 8.93 20.47 3.39
CA ALA A 34 10.39 20.51 3.46
C ALA A 34 10.93 19.28 4.20
N GLY A 35 11.95 18.62 3.63
CA GLY A 35 12.57 17.44 4.23
C GLY A 35 11.81 16.12 4.04
N GLN A 36 10.64 16.10 3.37
CA GLN A 36 9.89 14.88 3.07
C GLN A 36 10.06 14.45 1.60
N ASP A 37 10.17 13.14 1.38
CA ASP A 37 10.26 12.56 0.03
C ASP A 37 9.05 12.94 -0.83
N LEU A 38 9.30 13.41 -2.05
CA LEU A 38 8.27 13.79 -3.02
C LEU A 38 8.18 12.75 -4.15
N ARG A 39 7.15 11.90 -4.10
CA ARG A 39 6.88 10.88 -5.13
C ARG A 39 6.04 11.45 -6.28
N LEU A 40 6.49 11.20 -7.51
CA LEU A 40 5.83 11.61 -8.75
C LEU A 40 5.56 10.38 -9.64
N GLU A 41 4.42 10.38 -10.33
CA GLU A 41 3.96 9.26 -11.17
C GLU A 41 3.53 9.76 -12.54
N ALA A 42 3.92 9.07 -13.61
CA ALA A 42 3.58 9.45 -14.98
C ALA A 42 3.25 8.22 -15.83
N ARG A 43 2.31 8.36 -16.77
CA ARG A 43 1.97 7.34 -17.76
C ARG A 43 2.34 7.83 -19.14
N ILE A 44 2.90 6.96 -19.97
CA ILE A 44 3.13 7.26 -21.38
C ILE A 44 1.97 6.68 -22.17
N VAL A 45 1.27 7.54 -22.89
CA VAL A 45 0.14 7.18 -23.76
C VAL A 45 0.64 7.08 -25.19
N ASP A 46 0.24 6.01 -25.89
CA ASP A 46 0.61 5.72 -27.27
C ASP A 46 2.12 5.89 -27.56
N PRO A 47 3.02 5.17 -26.84
CA PRO A 47 4.46 5.30 -27.01
C PRO A 47 4.88 4.95 -28.46
N PRO A 48 5.74 5.76 -29.12
CA PRO A 48 6.13 5.54 -30.51
C PRO A 48 7.10 4.36 -30.67
N ALA A 49 7.78 3.96 -29.59
CA ALA A 49 8.67 2.81 -29.50
C ALA A 49 8.79 2.36 -28.02
N PRO A 50 9.46 1.23 -27.71
CA PRO A 50 9.73 0.86 -26.32
C PRO A 50 10.45 1.97 -25.56
N VAL A 51 10.09 2.15 -24.29
CA VAL A 51 10.64 3.20 -23.43
C VAL A 51 12.02 2.77 -22.94
N ARG A 52 13.04 3.55 -23.29
CA ARG A 52 14.42 3.32 -22.85
C ARG A 52 14.58 3.71 -21.38
N PHE A 53 14.11 4.89 -21.01
CA PHE A 53 14.01 5.35 -19.62
C PHE A 53 13.03 6.52 -19.49
N VAL A 54 12.58 6.76 -18.26
CA VAL A 54 11.83 7.96 -17.88
C VAL A 54 12.54 8.61 -16.70
N ARG A 55 12.71 9.93 -16.73
CA ARG A 55 13.40 10.69 -15.68
C ARG A 55 12.58 11.87 -15.22
N ILE A 56 12.67 12.16 -13.93
CA ILE A 56 12.26 13.43 -13.35
C ILE A 56 13.53 14.28 -13.29
N TYR A 57 13.52 15.42 -13.97
CA TYR A 57 14.52 16.46 -13.80
C TYR A 57 13.97 17.48 -12.80
N TYR A 58 14.68 17.76 -11.72
CA TYR A 58 14.22 18.65 -10.65
C TYR A 58 15.31 19.59 -10.14
N ARG A 59 14.90 20.71 -9.54
CA ARG A 59 15.77 21.68 -8.88
C ARG A 59 15.01 22.46 -7.80
N PRO A 60 15.68 23.02 -6.79
CA PRO A 60 15.09 24.06 -5.96
C PRO A 60 14.58 25.22 -6.84
N ALA A 61 13.47 25.84 -6.46
CA ALA A 61 12.87 26.94 -7.21
C ALA A 61 13.92 28.02 -7.55
N GLY A 62 14.02 28.41 -8.83
CA GLY A 62 15.03 29.35 -9.32
C GLY A 62 16.47 28.82 -9.41
N GLY A 63 16.72 27.53 -9.17
CA GLY A 63 18.05 26.93 -9.27
C GLY A 63 18.65 26.95 -10.69
N ALA A 64 19.97 27.00 -10.80
CA ALA A 64 20.64 27.12 -12.10
C ALA A 64 20.64 25.83 -12.94
N SER A 65 20.59 24.65 -12.31
CA SER A 65 20.73 23.35 -12.97
C SER A 65 19.77 22.30 -12.42
N PHE A 66 19.27 21.41 -13.28
CA PHE A 66 18.44 20.28 -12.87
C PHE A 66 19.29 19.07 -12.45
N ALA A 67 18.99 18.53 -11.27
CA ALA A 67 19.32 17.15 -10.92
C ALA A 67 18.30 16.20 -11.57
N HIS A 68 18.56 14.89 -11.55
CA HIS A 68 17.57 13.93 -12.05
C HIS A 68 17.48 12.66 -11.22
N VAL A 69 16.28 12.09 -11.18
CA VAL A 69 16.01 10.73 -10.69
C VAL A 69 15.31 9.94 -11.78
N GLU A 70 15.71 8.69 -11.95
CA GLU A 70 15.07 7.78 -12.90
C GLU A 70 13.78 7.20 -12.30
N MET A 71 12.71 7.24 -13.08
CA MET A 71 11.43 6.65 -12.72
C MET A 71 11.44 5.17 -13.09
N ARG A 72 10.90 4.34 -12.20
CA ARG A 72 10.78 2.89 -12.40
C ARG A 72 9.41 2.56 -12.94
N LYS A 73 9.35 1.60 -13.87
CA LYS A 73 8.09 1.08 -14.39
C LYS A 73 7.32 0.34 -13.29
N GLU A 74 6.09 0.76 -13.05
CA GLU A 74 5.15 0.16 -12.11
C GLU A 74 3.85 -0.14 -12.87
N MET A 75 3.67 -1.40 -13.31
CA MET A 75 2.56 -1.83 -14.15
C MET A 75 2.43 -1.03 -15.47
N ASP A 76 1.46 -0.12 -15.55
CA ASP A 76 1.14 0.73 -16.70
C ASP A 76 1.65 2.18 -16.54
N SER A 77 2.34 2.50 -15.45
CA SER A 77 2.92 3.81 -15.18
C SER A 77 4.42 3.74 -14.84
N TYR A 78 5.02 4.90 -14.64
CA TYR A 78 6.37 5.11 -14.15
C TYR A 78 6.29 5.92 -12.87
N ALA A 79 7.11 5.61 -11.87
CA ALA A 79 7.17 6.35 -10.61
C ALA A 79 8.61 6.65 -10.18
N GLY A 80 8.84 7.86 -9.68
CA GLY A 80 10.14 8.29 -9.14
C GLY A 80 9.96 9.11 -7.87
N VAL A 81 11.00 9.17 -7.05
CA VAL A 81 10.99 9.86 -5.75
C VAL A 81 12.12 10.88 -5.73
N ILE A 82 11.76 12.14 -5.54
CA ILE A 82 12.72 13.20 -5.22
C ILE A 82 13.02 13.09 -3.70
N PRO A 83 14.29 12.92 -3.30
CA PRO A 83 14.65 12.76 -1.90
C PRO A 83 14.28 13.97 -1.04
N GLY A 84 13.77 13.74 0.18
CA GLY A 84 13.37 14.79 1.10
C GLY A 84 14.39 15.90 1.35
N PRO A 85 15.70 15.63 1.46
CA PRO A 85 16.73 16.67 1.59
C PRO A 85 16.77 17.67 0.42
N ASP A 86 16.30 17.27 -0.76
CA ASP A 86 16.25 18.11 -1.96
C ASP A 86 14.91 18.86 -2.09
N VAL A 87 13.92 18.48 -1.28
CA VAL A 87 12.61 19.15 -1.20
C VAL A 87 12.73 20.28 -0.17
N GLN A 88 13.06 21.47 -0.66
CA GLN A 88 13.35 22.66 0.15
C GLN A 88 12.43 23.83 -0.19
N GLU A 89 12.28 24.76 0.77
CA GLU A 89 11.60 26.03 0.56
C GLU A 89 12.36 26.92 -0.46
N PRO A 90 11.66 27.79 -1.22
CA PRO A 90 10.21 28.03 -1.20
C PRO A 90 9.40 27.03 -2.04
N GLY A 91 10.06 26.19 -2.83
CA GLY A 91 9.42 25.28 -3.76
C GLY A 91 10.42 24.46 -4.55
N ILE A 92 9.91 23.48 -5.28
CA ILE A 92 10.68 22.66 -6.19
C ILE A 92 10.13 22.77 -7.60
N GLU A 93 11.02 22.92 -8.57
CA GLU A 93 10.69 22.94 -9.99
C GLU A 93 11.10 21.61 -10.62
N TYR A 94 10.25 21.01 -11.45
CA TYR A 94 10.59 19.77 -12.13
C TYR A 94 9.88 19.59 -13.48
N PHE A 95 10.42 18.72 -14.32
CA PHE A 95 9.71 18.19 -15.49
C PHE A 95 10.03 16.71 -15.67
N ILE A 96 9.19 16.02 -16.44
CA ILE A 96 9.38 14.60 -16.75
C ILE A 96 9.82 14.47 -18.20
N LEU A 97 10.81 13.63 -18.46
CA LEU A 97 11.31 13.30 -19.78
C LEU A 97 11.23 11.78 -19.98
N ALA A 98 10.57 11.35 -21.05
CA ALA A 98 10.62 9.98 -21.55
C ALA A 98 11.51 9.94 -22.80
N VAL A 99 12.41 8.96 -22.86
CA VAL A 99 13.23 8.69 -24.04
C VAL A 99 12.91 7.27 -24.53
N PHE A 100 12.69 7.13 -25.83
CA PHE A 100 12.34 5.87 -26.47
C PHE A 100 13.55 5.26 -27.19
N ASP A 101 13.51 3.95 -27.46
CA ASP A 101 14.61 3.22 -28.09
C ASP A 101 14.92 3.69 -29.53
N ASN A 102 13.93 4.28 -30.21
CA ASN A 102 14.10 4.90 -31.53
C ASN A 102 14.75 6.30 -31.48
N GLY A 103 15.03 6.83 -30.29
CA GLY A 103 15.62 8.15 -30.09
C GLY A 103 14.60 9.29 -29.92
N ASP A 104 13.30 9.01 -30.08
CA ASP A 104 12.26 10.01 -29.81
C ASP A 104 12.24 10.37 -28.32
N LEU A 105 11.75 11.58 -28.04
CA LEU A 105 11.57 12.06 -26.69
C LEU A 105 10.22 12.74 -26.52
N GLU A 106 9.64 12.56 -25.33
CA GLU A 106 8.43 13.26 -24.90
C GLU A 106 8.69 13.91 -23.54
N THR A 107 8.11 15.09 -23.30
CA THR A 107 8.25 15.81 -22.03
C THR A 107 6.90 16.15 -21.41
N HIS A 108 6.88 16.30 -20.10
CA HIS A 108 5.77 16.91 -19.37
C HIS A 108 6.30 18.00 -18.44
N PRO A 109 6.00 19.29 -18.70
CA PRO A 109 5.09 19.82 -19.74
C PRO A 109 5.56 19.56 -21.20
N PRO A 110 4.65 19.54 -22.19
CA PRO A 110 4.96 19.17 -23.58
C PRO A 110 5.68 20.25 -24.40
N ARG A 111 5.85 21.47 -23.86
CA ARG A 111 6.56 22.56 -24.52
C ARG A 111 7.53 23.23 -23.55
N ASP A 112 8.76 23.44 -24.01
CA ASP A 112 9.81 24.13 -23.26
C ASP A 112 9.94 23.70 -21.80
N ALA A 113 9.86 22.39 -21.53
CA ALA A 113 9.83 21.83 -20.18
C ALA A 113 10.99 22.30 -19.28
N HIS A 114 12.13 22.62 -19.89
CA HIS A 114 13.30 23.19 -19.22
C HIS A 114 13.11 24.66 -18.80
N ARG A 115 12.34 25.46 -19.55
CA ARG A 115 12.08 26.88 -19.27
C ARG A 115 10.79 27.10 -18.47
N SER A 116 9.82 26.21 -18.64
CA SER A 116 8.53 26.22 -17.97
C SER A 116 8.26 24.89 -17.25
N PRO A 117 9.09 24.52 -16.25
CA PRO A 117 8.86 23.31 -15.47
C PRO A 117 7.60 23.44 -14.59
N HIS A 118 7.11 22.32 -14.08
CA HIS A 118 6.11 22.30 -13.00
C HIS A 118 6.71 22.91 -11.74
N TYR A 119 5.93 23.71 -11.02
CA TYR A 119 6.29 24.25 -9.71
C TYR A 119 5.43 23.61 -8.62
N VAL A 120 6.07 23.09 -7.58
CA VAL A 120 5.41 22.58 -6.37
C VAL A 120 5.82 23.45 -5.21
N GLN A 121 4.84 24.07 -4.54
CA GLN A 121 5.11 24.87 -3.35
C GLN A 121 5.52 23.94 -2.19
N VAL A 122 6.65 24.25 -1.55
CA VAL A 122 7.15 23.48 -0.40
C VAL A 122 6.86 24.27 0.87
N SER A 123 6.09 23.68 1.79
CA SER A 123 5.79 24.28 3.09
C SER A 123 6.85 23.94 4.14
N PRO A 124 7.06 24.80 5.16
CA PRO A 124 8.08 24.59 6.18
C PRO A 124 7.89 23.28 6.95
N ALA A 125 9.02 22.68 7.32
CA ALA A 125 9.03 21.70 8.40
C ALA A 125 8.75 22.45 9.71
N GLU A 126 7.76 22.02 10.49
CA GLU A 126 7.44 22.66 11.76
C GLU A 126 8.66 22.69 12.69
N ALA A 127 9.30 23.86 12.82
CA ALA A 127 10.19 24.20 13.92
C ALA A 127 10.39 25.73 14.05
N GLY A 128 9.97 26.27 15.20
CA GLY A 128 10.55 27.46 15.83
C GLY A 128 10.11 28.81 15.27
N LYS A 129 9.08 29.39 15.88
CA LYS A 129 8.74 30.82 15.74
C LYS A 129 9.99 31.68 15.98
N LYS A 130 10.49 32.36 14.95
CA LYS A 130 11.46 33.45 15.10
C LYS A 130 10.73 34.69 15.63
N LYS A 131 11.19 35.22 16.77
CA LYS A 131 10.73 36.49 17.35
C LYS A 131 11.11 37.64 16.42
N GLU A 132 10.11 38.26 15.80
CA GLU A 132 10.21 39.66 15.35
C GLU A 132 10.12 40.58 16.58
N THR A 133 10.87 41.67 16.52
CA THR A 133 11.20 42.59 17.61
C THR A 133 9.95 43.26 18.20
N ALA A 134 9.68 43.02 19.48
CA ALA A 134 8.59 43.67 20.22
C ALA A 134 9.06 44.96 20.91
N THR A 135 8.22 45.98 20.85
CA THR A 135 8.37 47.26 21.56
C THR A 135 8.36 47.04 23.07
N LEU A 136 9.40 47.48 23.78
CA LEU A 136 9.51 47.38 25.24
C LEU A 136 8.55 48.38 25.95
N PRO A 137 8.06 48.05 27.16
CA PRO A 137 7.25 48.97 27.96
C PRO A 137 8.03 50.23 28.37
N THR A 138 7.32 51.34 28.48
CA THR A 138 7.85 52.63 28.95
C THR A 138 8.33 52.51 30.41
N PRO A 139 9.56 52.95 30.77
CA PRO A 139 10.04 52.89 32.15
C PRO A 139 9.22 53.81 33.06
N GLY A 140 8.63 53.29 34.14
CA GLY A 140 7.90 54.14 35.09
C GLY A 140 7.14 53.43 36.22
N PHE A 141 6.63 52.21 35.99
CA PHE A 141 5.97 51.39 37.02
C PHE A 141 6.89 50.23 37.46
N PRO A 142 6.99 49.91 38.76
CA PRO A 142 7.85 48.82 39.27
C PRO A 142 7.20 47.44 39.07
N GLY A 143 6.83 47.09 37.84
CA GLY A 143 6.18 45.82 37.51
C GLY A 143 6.79 45.06 36.34
N LEU A 144 6.60 43.75 36.33
CA LEU A 144 7.03 42.84 35.27
C LEU A 144 5.85 41.99 34.79
N ILE A 145 5.67 41.91 33.47
CA ILE A 145 4.67 41.07 32.82
C ILE A 145 5.07 39.60 33.00
N LEU A 146 4.18 38.80 33.59
CA LEU A 146 4.36 37.36 33.75
C LEU A 146 3.61 36.57 32.67
N SER A 147 2.46 37.07 32.24
CA SER A 147 1.64 36.49 31.17
C SER A 147 0.61 37.51 30.68
N PRO A 148 0.21 37.48 29.42
CA PRO A 148 0.98 36.91 28.31
C PRO A 148 2.21 37.77 28.01
N ASP A 149 3.25 37.18 27.42
CA ASP A 149 4.41 37.93 26.92
C ASP A 149 3.94 39.03 25.93
N PRO A 150 4.61 40.19 25.86
CA PRO A 150 4.28 41.22 24.87
C PRO A 150 4.26 40.67 23.44
N ASN A 151 3.13 40.87 22.75
CA ASN A 151 2.79 40.31 21.43
C ASN A 151 2.74 38.78 21.36
N GLU A 152 2.61 38.09 22.50
CA GLU A 152 2.42 36.64 22.51
C GLU A 152 1.09 36.28 21.84
N PRO A 153 1.10 35.29 20.94
CA PRO A 153 -0.12 34.70 20.41
C PRO A 153 -0.74 33.75 21.44
N VAL A 154 -1.90 34.11 21.97
CA VAL A 154 -2.67 33.36 22.97
C VAL A 154 -3.97 32.84 22.36
N GLY A 155 -4.42 31.64 22.74
CA GLY A 155 -5.72 31.10 22.29
C GLY A 155 -6.91 31.87 22.88
N GLU A 156 -8.06 31.85 22.20
CA GLU A 156 -9.29 32.57 22.60
C GLU A 156 -9.75 32.24 24.03
N GLU A 157 -9.49 31.01 24.51
CA GLU A 157 -9.87 30.50 25.84
C GLU A 157 -8.69 30.41 26.84
N GLU A 158 -7.48 30.79 26.41
CA GLU A 158 -6.24 30.62 27.20
C GLU A 158 -5.67 31.95 27.72
N VAL A 159 -6.44 33.05 27.59
CA VAL A 159 -5.99 34.39 27.98
C VAL A 159 -5.94 34.54 29.50
N VAL A 160 -4.73 34.75 30.02
CA VAL A 160 -4.49 35.14 31.43
C VAL A 160 -3.50 36.29 31.47
N VAL A 161 -3.96 37.45 31.96
CA VAL A 161 -3.12 38.60 32.25
C VAL A 161 -2.58 38.47 33.67
N ALA A 162 -1.26 38.47 33.83
CA ALA A 162 -0.57 38.39 35.10
C ALA A 162 0.60 39.38 35.12
N ILE A 163 0.61 40.29 36.10
CA ILE A 163 1.63 41.33 36.26
C ILE A 163 2.16 41.22 37.69
N SER A 164 3.47 41.00 37.83
CA SER A 164 4.15 41.03 39.13
C SER A 164 4.52 42.45 39.52
N ILE A 165 4.46 42.76 40.82
CA ILE A 165 4.90 44.01 41.43
C ILE A 165 6.25 43.74 42.10
N THR A 166 7.31 44.32 41.55
CA THR A 166 8.69 44.09 42.00
C THR A 166 9.03 44.78 43.32
N ASN A 167 8.31 45.85 43.66
CA ASN A 167 8.47 46.58 44.91
C ASN A 167 7.10 46.91 45.55
N PRO A 168 6.48 45.94 46.27
CA PRO A 168 5.10 46.04 46.76
C PRO A 168 4.89 47.18 47.78
N ASP A 169 5.93 47.58 48.51
CA ASP A 169 5.83 48.63 49.51
C ASP A 169 5.64 50.03 48.90
N THR A 170 5.96 50.19 47.62
CA THR A 170 5.87 51.47 46.91
C THR A 170 4.53 51.71 46.24
N VAL A 171 3.70 50.68 46.07
CA VAL A 171 2.42 50.73 45.36
C VAL A 171 1.28 50.67 46.37
N ASP A 172 0.29 51.56 46.24
CA ASP A 172 -0.98 51.41 46.94
C ASP A 172 -1.89 50.46 46.16
N SER A 173 -2.08 49.25 46.68
CA SER A 173 -2.96 48.23 46.07
C SER A 173 -4.42 48.68 45.92
N ALA A 174 -4.90 49.64 46.72
CA ALA A 174 -6.25 50.19 46.58
C ALA A 174 -6.38 51.18 45.39
N SER A 175 -5.25 51.66 44.86
CA SER A 175 -5.20 52.59 43.73
C SER A 175 -5.06 51.89 42.37
N VAL A 176 -4.99 50.55 42.35
CA VAL A 176 -4.77 49.75 41.15
C VAL A 176 -6.04 49.68 40.32
N HIS A 177 -5.94 50.11 39.06
CA HIS A 177 -6.96 49.95 38.05
C HIS A 177 -6.40 49.26 36.80
N LEU A 178 -7.00 48.13 36.44
CA LEU A 178 -6.62 47.33 35.28
C LEU A 178 -7.66 47.52 34.16
N PHE A 179 -7.19 47.88 32.97
CA PHE A 179 -8.01 48.02 31.78
C PHE A 179 -7.55 47.05 30.70
N VAL A 180 -8.51 46.42 30.02
CA VAL A 180 -8.26 45.61 28.82
C VAL A 180 -9.14 46.16 27.70
N ASP A 181 -8.52 46.56 26.58
CA ASP A 181 -9.15 47.26 25.45
C ASP A 181 -9.97 48.49 25.87
N GLY A 182 -9.51 49.18 26.92
CA GLY A 182 -10.19 50.35 27.48
C GLY A 182 -11.39 50.04 28.39
N LYS A 183 -11.80 48.77 28.53
CA LYS A 183 -12.78 48.34 29.54
C LYS A 183 -12.09 48.19 30.89
N ASP A 184 -12.64 48.81 31.93
CA ASP A 184 -12.20 48.57 33.31
C ASP A 184 -12.56 47.14 33.71
N VAL A 185 -11.54 46.33 34.02
CA VAL A 185 -11.67 44.94 34.47
C VAL A 185 -11.21 44.76 35.92
N THR A 186 -10.95 45.86 36.63
CA THR A 186 -10.53 45.86 38.04
C THR A 186 -11.45 45.04 38.95
N PRO A 187 -12.80 45.08 38.83
CA PRO A 187 -13.68 44.27 39.67
C PRO A 187 -13.58 42.76 39.43
N GLU A 188 -13.05 42.37 38.28
CA GLU A 188 -12.92 40.99 37.81
C GLU A 188 -11.48 40.46 38.03
N ALA A 189 -10.55 41.33 38.44
CA ALA A 189 -9.16 41.03 38.67
C ALA A 189 -8.89 40.66 40.14
N ASP A 190 -7.98 39.73 40.35
CA ASP A 190 -7.42 39.42 41.67
C ASP A 190 -6.16 40.28 41.88
N ILE A 191 -6.20 41.17 42.87
CA ILE A 191 -5.15 42.15 43.16
C ILE A 191 -4.56 41.83 44.52
N SER A 192 -3.32 41.37 44.52
CA SER A 192 -2.52 41.15 45.72
C SER A 192 -1.35 42.14 45.78
N PRO A 193 -0.64 42.26 46.92
CA PRO A 193 0.54 43.12 47.01
C PRO A 193 1.64 42.76 46.01
N TYR A 194 1.73 41.50 45.56
CA TYR A 194 2.84 40.99 44.75
C TYR A 194 2.46 40.72 43.29
N VAL A 195 1.20 40.43 43.01
CA VAL A 195 0.75 40.04 41.68
C VAL A 195 -0.69 40.49 41.44
N ILE A 196 -0.95 40.93 40.21
CA ILE A 196 -2.25 41.28 39.68
C ILE A 196 -2.59 40.26 38.60
N THR A 197 -3.71 39.56 38.71
CA THR A 197 -4.15 38.58 37.72
C THR A 197 -5.58 38.83 37.24
N TRP A 198 -5.82 38.62 35.95
CA TRP A 198 -7.15 38.69 35.35
C TRP A 198 -7.31 37.65 34.24
N SER A 199 -8.49 37.07 34.14
CA SER A 199 -8.90 36.16 33.06
C SER A 199 -10.31 36.51 32.58
N PRO A 200 -10.59 36.48 31.26
CA PRO A 200 -11.91 36.80 30.74
C PRO A 200 -12.95 35.71 31.10
N VAL A 201 -14.21 36.12 31.24
CA VAL A 201 -15.33 35.22 31.58
C VAL A 201 -15.78 34.36 30.38
N GLY A 202 -15.27 34.64 29.18
CA GLY A 202 -15.55 33.89 27.95
C GLY A 202 -14.48 34.13 26.89
N PRO A 203 -14.59 33.47 25.71
CA PRO A 203 -13.56 33.55 24.67
C PRO A 203 -13.36 34.99 24.20
N MET A 204 -12.11 35.43 24.15
CA MET A 204 -11.75 36.78 23.71
C MET A 204 -11.82 36.86 22.18
N THR A 205 -12.23 38.00 21.62
CA THR A 205 -12.35 38.12 20.15
C THR A 205 -10.98 38.02 19.48
N PRO A 206 -10.84 37.37 18.31
CA PRO A 206 -9.57 37.33 17.60
C PRO A 206 -9.05 38.73 17.25
N GLY A 207 -7.79 39.02 17.54
CA GLY A 207 -7.24 40.34 17.28
C GLY A 207 -6.08 40.73 18.20
N LYS A 208 -5.66 41.98 18.09
CA LYS A 208 -4.67 42.58 18.98
C LYS A 208 -5.41 43.26 20.13
N HIS A 209 -4.98 42.99 21.35
CA HIS A 209 -5.58 43.50 22.58
C HIS A 209 -4.57 44.29 23.39
N PHE A 210 -5.05 45.30 24.11
CA PHE A 210 -4.23 46.22 24.88
C PHE A 210 -4.55 46.15 26.36
N VAL A 211 -3.52 46.02 27.20
CA VAL A 211 -3.61 46.08 28.65
C VAL A 211 -3.03 47.40 29.12
N THR A 212 -3.76 48.09 29.98
CA THR A 212 -3.31 49.32 30.63
C THR A 212 -3.51 49.18 32.13
N LEU A 213 -2.42 49.29 32.88
CA LEU A 213 -2.44 49.30 34.35
C LEU A 213 -2.14 50.72 34.83
N LYS A 214 -3.02 51.24 35.71
CA LYS A 214 -2.83 52.51 36.42
C LYS A 214 -2.74 52.22 37.91
N ALA A 215 -1.80 52.87 38.57
CA ALA A 215 -1.60 52.76 40.02
C ALA A 215 -0.95 54.04 40.55
N ALA A 216 -1.00 54.22 41.87
CA ALA A 216 -0.33 55.29 42.58
C ALA A 216 0.55 54.74 43.71
N THR A 217 1.47 55.59 44.17
CA THR A 217 2.21 55.39 45.41
C THR A 217 1.30 55.56 46.62
N ARG A 218 1.71 55.04 47.79
CA ARG A 218 0.98 55.24 49.06
C ARG A 218 0.85 56.72 49.47
N ASP A 219 1.73 57.58 48.96
CA ASP A 219 1.64 59.04 49.13
C ASP A 219 0.70 59.72 48.12
N GLY A 220 -0.04 58.95 47.31
CA GLY A 220 -1.03 59.43 46.35
C GLY A 220 -0.47 59.94 45.02
N LYS A 221 0.83 59.79 44.74
CA LYS A 221 1.42 60.18 43.45
C LYS A 221 1.21 59.07 42.40
N PRO A 222 0.62 59.35 41.22
CA PRO A 222 0.38 58.35 40.19
C PRO A 222 1.67 57.89 39.53
N PHE A 223 1.76 56.60 39.21
CA PHE A 223 2.76 56.07 38.29
C PHE A 223 2.35 56.37 36.84
N PRO A 224 3.31 56.48 35.91
CA PRO A 224 3.02 56.39 34.49
C PRO A 224 2.24 55.11 34.17
N PRO A 225 1.23 55.15 33.28
CA PRO A 225 0.50 53.95 32.88
C PRO A 225 1.45 52.86 32.37
N PHE A 226 1.27 51.64 32.87
CA PHE A 226 2.02 50.48 32.44
C PHE A 226 1.21 49.75 31.36
N GLU A 227 1.72 49.80 30.13
CA GLU A 227 0.97 49.38 28.94
C GLU A 227 1.70 48.29 28.16
N PHE A 228 0.95 47.28 27.73
CA PHE A 228 1.43 46.27 26.79
C PHE A 228 0.28 45.71 25.94
N SER A 229 0.62 45.01 24.88
CA SER A 229 -0.36 44.35 24.01
C SER A 229 -0.05 42.88 23.82
N PHE A 230 -1.08 42.07 23.57
CA PHE A 230 -0.98 40.67 23.21
C PHE A 230 -1.89 40.36 22.02
N GLN A 231 -1.69 39.20 21.38
CA GLN A 231 -2.43 38.81 20.19
C GLN A 231 -3.30 37.60 20.52
N VAL A 232 -4.63 37.73 20.41
CA VAL A 232 -5.53 36.58 20.49
C VAL A 232 -5.63 35.95 19.10
N LEU A 233 -5.17 34.71 18.99
CA LEU A 233 -5.29 33.94 17.77
C LEU A 233 -6.73 33.46 17.62
N GLY A 234 -7.37 33.89 16.53
CA GLY A 234 -8.60 33.29 16.09
C GLY A 234 -8.34 31.84 15.71
N VAL A 235 -8.76 30.90 16.53
CA VAL A 235 -8.67 29.49 16.16
C VAL A 235 -9.82 29.26 15.19
N LYS A 236 -9.58 29.53 13.90
CA LYS A 236 -10.22 28.71 12.87
C LYS A 236 -9.74 27.30 13.15
N VAL A 237 -10.44 26.58 14.03
CA VAL A 237 -10.35 25.13 14.12
C VAL A 237 -10.83 24.68 12.75
N ARG A 238 -9.90 24.60 11.79
CA ARG A 238 -10.09 23.81 10.59
C ARG A 238 -10.23 22.41 11.11
N LYS A 239 -11.46 22.00 11.43
CA LYS A 239 -11.82 20.58 11.55
C LYS A 239 -11.27 19.97 10.28
N GLU A 240 -10.21 19.17 10.40
CA GLU A 240 -9.65 18.52 9.22
C GLU A 240 -10.81 17.82 8.53
N PRO A 241 -11.00 18.03 7.22
CA PRO A 241 -12.09 17.39 6.52
C PRO A 241 -11.94 15.89 6.72
N PHE A 242 -13.05 15.21 7.03
CA PHE A 242 -13.05 13.77 7.23
C PHE A 242 -12.33 13.07 6.07
N LEU A 243 -12.53 13.55 4.84
CA LEU A 243 -11.75 13.20 3.67
C LEU A 243 -10.57 14.18 3.50
N ARG A 244 -9.35 13.73 3.84
CA ARG A 244 -8.12 14.53 3.77
C ARG A 244 -7.48 14.49 2.39
N GLU A 245 -7.54 13.33 1.75
CA GLU A 245 -6.95 13.09 0.44
C GLU A 245 -7.92 12.29 -0.43
N PHE A 246 -8.02 12.67 -1.70
CA PHE A 246 -8.75 11.92 -2.71
C PHE A 246 -8.03 12.05 -4.05
N ARG A 247 -7.77 10.91 -4.69
CA ARG A 247 -7.25 10.83 -6.06
C ARG A 247 -8.06 9.80 -6.80
N GLY A 248 -8.53 10.15 -8.00
CA GLY A 248 -9.36 9.27 -8.80
C GLY A 248 -9.05 9.39 -10.28
N ARG A 249 -9.10 8.27 -10.99
CA ARG A 249 -9.10 8.19 -12.44
C ARG A 249 -10.33 7.41 -12.86
N VAL A 250 -11.08 7.93 -13.83
CA VAL A 250 -12.15 7.21 -14.51
C VAL A 250 -11.83 7.26 -16.00
N PHE A 251 -11.99 6.15 -16.69
CA PHE A 251 -11.79 6.07 -18.12
C PHE A 251 -12.83 5.16 -18.77
N ALA A 252 -13.14 5.47 -20.02
CA ALA A 252 -13.91 4.60 -20.90
C ALA A 252 -13.14 4.45 -22.20
N GLU A 253 -12.99 3.22 -22.67
CA GLU A 253 -12.32 2.88 -23.93
C GLU A 253 -13.28 2.05 -24.79
N SER A 254 -13.38 2.41 -26.06
CA SER A 254 -14.02 1.58 -27.08
C SER A 254 -12.98 1.23 -28.12
N ARG A 255 -12.86 -0.05 -28.43
CA ARG A 255 -11.86 -0.59 -29.34
C ARG A 255 -12.55 -1.43 -30.40
N GLN A 256 -12.17 -1.20 -31.65
CA GLN A 256 -12.61 -1.98 -32.80
C GLN A 256 -11.38 -2.38 -33.62
N GLU A 257 -11.19 -3.68 -33.81
CA GLU A 257 -10.05 -4.25 -34.52
C GLU A 257 -10.55 -5.25 -35.56
N ARG A 258 -9.87 -5.34 -36.70
CA ARG A 258 -10.12 -6.35 -37.72
C ARG A 258 -8.89 -7.22 -37.88
N ILE A 259 -8.97 -8.48 -37.46
CA ILE A 259 -7.89 -9.46 -37.56
C ILE A 259 -8.37 -10.62 -38.44
N SER A 260 -7.64 -10.91 -39.53
CA SER A 260 -7.98 -12.00 -40.47
C SER A 260 -9.45 -11.97 -40.95
N LYS A 261 -9.95 -10.78 -41.33
CA LYS A 261 -11.34 -10.52 -41.77
C LYS A 261 -12.42 -10.78 -40.70
N ARG A 262 -12.04 -10.95 -39.43
CA ARG A 262 -12.99 -10.98 -38.31
C ARG A 262 -12.93 -9.67 -37.55
N ASP A 263 -14.10 -9.14 -37.24
CA ASP A 263 -14.25 -7.91 -36.46
C ASP A 263 -14.30 -8.28 -34.96
N PHE A 264 -13.48 -7.59 -34.18
CA PHE A 264 -13.41 -7.69 -32.73
C PHE A 264 -13.73 -6.32 -32.15
N SER A 265 -14.74 -6.24 -31.30
CA SER A 265 -15.06 -5.03 -30.56
C SER A 265 -15.04 -5.28 -29.07
N ALA A 266 -14.49 -4.31 -28.32
CA ALA A 266 -14.42 -4.37 -26.88
C ALA A 266 -14.69 -2.97 -26.31
N ASN A 267 -15.58 -2.91 -25.33
CA ASN A 267 -15.83 -1.71 -24.55
C ASN A 267 -15.34 -1.96 -23.13
N ILE A 268 -14.60 -1.00 -22.59
CA ILE A 268 -14.01 -1.05 -21.26
C ILE A 268 -14.43 0.20 -20.50
N LEU A 269 -14.87 0.01 -19.26
CA LEU A 269 -15.09 1.08 -18.29
C LEU A 269 -14.21 0.81 -17.08
N GLY A 270 -13.38 1.77 -16.71
CA GLY A 270 -12.45 1.65 -15.60
C GLY A 270 -12.55 2.81 -14.63
N ALA A 271 -12.41 2.54 -13.35
CA ALA A 271 -12.30 3.53 -12.29
C ALA A 271 -11.28 3.07 -11.25
N ARG A 272 -10.35 3.95 -10.88
CA ARG A 272 -9.38 3.74 -9.81
C ARG A 272 -9.42 4.94 -8.90
N THR A 273 -9.79 4.75 -7.64
CA THR A 273 -9.82 5.83 -6.65
C THR A 273 -9.05 5.43 -5.41
N SER A 274 -8.49 6.42 -4.73
CA SER A 274 -7.78 6.24 -3.47
C SER A 274 -7.89 7.49 -2.63
N GLY A 275 -7.74 7.36 -1.33
CA GLY A 275 -7.79 8.50 -0.45
C GLY A 275 -7.59 8.16 1.00
N ILE A 276 -7.67 9.20 1.84
CA ILE A 276 -7.56 9.10 3.29
C ILE A 276 -8.80 9.73 3.90
N ALA A 277 -9.61 8.89 4.57
CA ALA A 277 -10.80 9.27 5.31
C ALA A 277 -10.56 9.01 6.81
N GLY A 278 -10.25 10.06 7.57
CA GLY A 278 -9.81 9.94 8.97
C GLY A 278 -8.56 9.06 9.10
N PRO A 279 -8.60 7.97 9.90
CA PRO A 279 -7.48 7.02 10.01
C PRO A 279 -7.48 5.94 8.91
N VAL A 280 -8.47 5.94 8.02
CA VAL A 280 -8.66 4.89 7.00
C VAL A 280 -8.09 5.38 5.67
N ARG A 281 -7.14 4.62 5.14
CA ARG A 281 -6.77 4.69 3.73
C ARG A 281 -7.69 3.77 2.95
N PHE A 282 -8.31 4.28 1.89
CA PHE A 282 -9.13 3.46 1.00
C PHE A 282 -8.56 3.42 -0.41
N TYR A 283 -8.83 2.33 -1.11
CA TYR A 283 -8.54 2.14 -2.52
C TYR A 283 -9.70 1.39 -3.17
N VAL A 284 -10.17 1.89 -4.30
CA VAL A 284 -11.23 1.26 -5.10
C VAL A 284 -10.71 1.08 -6.51
N ASP A 285 -10.84 -0.13 -7.05
CA ASP A 285 -10.52 -0.43 -8.45
C ASP A 285 -11.70 -1.17 -9.06
N ALA A 286 -12.18 -0.65 -10.19
CA ALA A 286 -13.22 -1.25 -10.99
C ALA A 286 -12.77 -1.27 -12.43
N TYR A 287 -12.80 -2.44 -13.05
CA TYR A 287 -12.51 -2.67 -14.45
C TYR A 287 -13.61 -3.57 -15.01
N LEU A 288 -14.44 -3.01 -15.88
CA LEU A 288 -15.56 -3.69 -16.50
C LEU A 288 -15.31 -3.76 -18.01
N THR A 289 -15.54 -4.93 -18.60
CA THR A 289 -15.38 -5.13 -20.05
C THR A 289 -16.58 -5.85 -20.65
N SER A 290 -16.97 -5.45 -21.86
CA SER A 290 -17.99 -6.15 -22.65
C SER A 290 -17.58 -7.57 -23.07
N LEU A 291 -16.30 -7.92 -22.89
CA LEU A 291 -15.79 -9.27 -23.16
C LEU A 291 -16.02 -10.25 -21.99
N GLU A 292 -16.59 -9.80 -20.87
CA GLU A 292 -16.96 -10.68 -19.75
C GLU A 292 -17.98 -11.72 -20.20
N ARG A 293 -17.66 -13.00 -20.00
CA ARG A 293 -18.52 -14.12 -20.34
C ARG A 293 -18.59 -15.14 -19.20
N ARG A 294 -19.78 -15.72 -18.98
CA ARG A 294 -19.99 -16.72 -17.92
C ARG A 294 -19.28 -18.04 -18.18
N ASP A 295 -19.02 -18.36 -19.44
CA ASP A 295 -18.34 -19.58 -19.87
C ASP A 295 -16.81 -19.42 -19.98
N GLN A 296 -16.26 -18.40 -19.33
CA GLN A 296 -14.82 -18.11 -19.25
C GLN A 296 -14.46 -17.65 -17.84
N GLN A 297 -13.15 -17.61 -17.54
CA GLN A 297 -12.67 -17.02 -16.30
C GLN A 297 -13.00 -15.52 -16.26
N PRO A 298 -13.37 -14.96 -15.08
CA PRO A 298 -13.78 -13.57 -14.97
C PRO A 298 -12.71 -12.61 -15.50
N ARG A 299 -13.13 -11.69 -16.36
CA ARG A 299 -12.35 -10.58 -16.94
C ARG A 299 -12.60 -9.27 -16.21
N ASN A 300 -13.82 -9.05 -15.72
CA ASN A 300 -14.10 -7.92 -14.83
C ASN A 300 -13.23 -8.01 -13.57
N ARG A 301 -12.72 -6.86 -13.09
CA ARG A 301 -12.01 -6.74 -11.81
C ARG A 301 -12.75 -5.74 -10.94
N LEU A 302 -13.00 -6.09 -9.69
CA LEU A 302 -13.64 -5.22 -8.72
C LEU A 302 -12.94 -5.43 -7.39
N SER A 303 -12.35 -4.37 -6.82
CA SER A 303 -11.73 -4.44 -5.50
C SER A 303 -12.01 -3.19 -4.68
N LEU A 304 -12.24 -3.39 -3.37
CA LEU A 304 -12.29 -2.34 -2.36
C LEU A 304 -11.32 -2.71 -1.23
N SER A 305 -10.36 -1.85 -0.97
CA SER A 305 -9.41 -1.98 0.13
C SER A 305 -9.62 -0.87 1.13
N LEU A 306 -9.66 -1.23 2.41
CA LEU A 306 -9.83 -0.34 3.56
C LEU A 306 -8.76 -0.68 4.59
N HIS A 307 -7.77 0.20 4.77
CA HIS A 307 -6.61 -0.05 5.61
C HIS A 307 -6.45 1.03 6.68
N THR A 308 -6.10 0.61 7.88
CA THR A 308 -5.65 1.45 8.99
C THR A 308 -4.25 0.99 9.41
N ARG A 309 -3.71 1.59 10.47
CA ARG A 309 -2.46 1.13 11.08
C ARG A 309 -2.53 -0.32 11.60
N TYR A 310 -3.70 -0.78 12.06
CA TYR A 310 -3.83 -2.05 12.77
C TYR A 310 -4.69 -3.08 12.04
N VAL A 311 -5.63 -2.63 11.22
CA VAL A 311 -6.59 -3.49 10.54
C VAL A 311 -6.63 -3.13 9.07
N GLY A 312 -6.61 -4.14 8.20
CA GLY A 312 -6.86 -3.97 6.78
C GLY A 312 -7.82 -5.03 6.26
N ILE A 313 -8.67 -4.63 5.32
CA ILE A 313 -9.61 -5.52 4.63
C ILE A 313 -9.58 -5.18 3.14
N ASP A 314 -9.48 -6.21 2.31
CA ASP A 314 -9.60 -6.19 0.86
C ASP A 314 -10.78 -7.06 0.44
N LEU A 315 -11.73 -6.49 -0.28
CA LEU A 315 -12.95 -7.13 -0.77
C LEU A 315 -12.92 -7.21 -2.29
N GLY A 316 -13.44 -8.31 -2.87
CA GLY A 316 -13.47 -8.52 -4.30
C GLY A 316 -12.20 -9.21 -4.79
N ASP A 317 -11.54 -8.69 -5.81
CA ASP A 317 -10.31 -9.25 -6.37
C ASP A 317 -9.07 -8.78 -5.57
N ALA A 318 -8.62 -9.61 -4.62
CA ALA A 318 -7.43 -9.36 -3.81
C ALA A 318 -6.21 -10.15 -4.32
N TYR A 319 -5.00 -9.71 -3.96
CA TYR A 319 -3.73 -10.36 -4.34
C TYR A 319 -2.84 -10.62 -3.12
N PRO A 320 -3.31 -11.46 -2.17
CA PRO A 320 -2.60 -11.69 -0.92
C PRO A 320 -1.26 -12.41 -1.12
N ARG A 321 -0.36 -12.25 -0.15
CA ARG A 321 1.00 -12.80 -0.18
C ARG A 321 1.34 -13.44 1.16
N TYR A 322 1.33 -14.77 1.21
CA TYR A 322 1.69 -15.58 2.39
C TYR A 322 3.09 -16.21 2.28
N GLY A 323 3.83 -15.88 1.21
CA GLY A 323 5.16 -16.41 0.93
C GLY A 323 5.26 -17.00 -0.48
N GLU A 324 6.47 -17.05 -1.02
CA GLU A 324 6.71 -17.53 -2.39
C GLU A 324 6.42 -19.03 -2.55
N LEU A 325 6.56 -19.80 -1.47
CA LEU A 325 6.29 -21.24 -1.48
C LEU A 325 4.80 -21.56 -1.35
N THR A 326 3.94 -20.60 -0.97
CA THR A 326 2.52 -20.82 -0.69
C THR A 326 1.61 -20.09 -1.68
N LEU A 327 1.07 -18.93 -1.28
CA LEU A 327 0.23 -18.04 -2.06
C LEU A 327 1.01 -16.75 -2.31
N TRP A 328 1.39 -16.54 -3.57
CA TRP A 328 2.29 -15.44 -3.95
C TRP A 328 1.63 -14.49 -4.94
N GLY A 329 0.70 -13.67 -4.44
CA GLY A 329 0.06 -12.63 -5.24
C GLY A 329 -0.85 -13.18 -6.34
N GLN A 330 -1.30 -14.44 -6.25
CA GLN A 330 -2.35 -14.95 -7.12
C GLN A 330 -3.67 -14.25 -6.77
N ARG A 331 -4.47 -13.94 -7.78
CA ARG A 331 -5.78 -13.31 -7.60
C ARG A 331 -6.70 -14.26 -6.82
N VAL A 332 -7.22 -13.78 -5.70
CA VAL A 332 -8.28 -14.40 -4.93
C VAL A 332 -9.51 -13.49 -4.99
N ARG A 333 -10.60 -14.00 -5.56
CA ARG A 333 -11.88 -13.28 -5.52
C ARG A 333 -12.62 -13.64 -4.24
N GLY A 334 -12.68 -12.71 -3.29
CA GLY A 334 -13.31 -12.93 -1.98
C GLY A 334 -12.95 -11.84 -0.98
N VAL A 335 -12.49 -12.25 0.20
CA VAL A 335 -12.10 -11.37 1.29
C VAL A 335 -10.67 -11.71 1.70
N SER A 336 -9.83 -10.71 1.82
CA SER A 336 -8.51 -10.80 2.43
C SER A 336 -8.40 -9.72 3.49
N GLY A 337 -7.61 -9.95 4.54
CA GLY A 337 -7.44 -8.94 5.56
C GLY A 337 -6.39 -9.31 6.58
N TYR A 338 -6.11 -8.35 7.46
CA TYR A 338 -5.12 -8.52 8.50
C TYR A 338 -5.50 -7.74 9.76
N VAL A 339 -5.00 -8.24 10.89
CA VAL A 339 -4.93 -7.54 12.17
C VAL A 339 -3.49 -7.58 12.65
N HIS A 340 -2.81 -6.43 12.68
CA HIS A 340 -1.40 -6.31 13.04
C HIS A 340 -1.24 -5.49 14.33
N LEU A 341 -1.04 -6.16 15.47
CA LEU A 341 -0.88 -5.52 16.78
C LEU A 341 0.59 -5.26 17.14
N GLY A 342 1.50 -5.53 16.20
CA GLY A 342 2.94 -5.40 16.40
C GLY A 342 3.55 -6.71 16.85
N PHE A 343 3.38 -7.11 18.12
CA PHE A 343 3.97 -8.38 18.60
C PHE A 343 3.18 -9.60 18.14
N PHE A 344 1.86 -9.53 18.04
CA PHE A 344 1.02 -10.59 17.52
C PHE A 344 0.20 -10.08 16.35
N ASN A 345 0.22 -10.80 15.23
CA ASN A 345 -0.42 -10.40 14.00
C ASN A 345 -1.12 -11.60 13.36
N VAL A 346 -2.21 -11.38 12.65
CA VAL A 346 -2.93 -12.41 11.91
C VAL A 346 -3.30 -11.87 10.53
N ASP A 347 -2.93 -12.62 9.50
CA ASP A 347 -3.37 -12.42 8.12
C ASP A 347 -4.33 -13.55 7.74
N ALA A 348 -5.44 -13.24 7.08
CA ALA A 348 -6.42 -14.24 6.64
C ALA A 348 -7.03 -13.92 5.27
N THR A 349 -7.31 -14.96 4.50
CA THR A 349 -7.90 -14.86 3.16
C THR A 349 -8.88 -15.99 2.94
N VAL A 350 -10.04 -15.69 2.38
CA VAL A 350 -11.05 -16.66 1.94
C VAL A 350 -11.63 -16.20 0.59
N GLY A 351 -11.69 -17.09 -0.39
CA GLY A 351 -12.28 -16.77 -1.69
C GLY A 351 -12.11 -17.83 -2.75
N GLU A 352 -12.21 -17.42 -4.00
CA GLU A 352 -12.11 -18.28 -5.18
C GLU A 352 -10.87 -17.93 -6.00
N LEU A 353 -10.08 -18.95 -6.36
CA LEU A 353 -8.96 -18.83 -7.31
C LEU A 353 -9.44 -18.96 -8.76
N ALA A 354 -10.47 -19.77 -8.98
CA ALA A 354 -11.07 -20.02 -10.29
C ALA A 354 -12.58 -20.14 -10.18
N ARG A 355 -13.28 -19.54 -11.14
CA ARG A 355 -14.73 -19.67 -11.31
C ARG A 355 -15.04 -21.03 -11.93
N ALA A 356 -16.17 -21.63 -11.55
CA ALA A 356 -16.77 -22.72 -12.31
C ALA A 356 -17.05 -22.30 -13.77
N VAL A 357 -16.53 -23.08 -14.71
CA VAL A 357 -16.78 -22.93 -16.14
C VAL A 357 -17.11 -24.31 -16.70
N GLU A 358 -18.33 -24.50 -17.18
CA GLU A 358 -18.78 -25.81 -17.67
C GLU A 358 -18.03 -26.23 -18.96
N GLY A 359 -17.79 -27.53 -19.06
CA GLY A 359 -17.23 -28.15 -20.25
C GLY A 359 -18.22 -28.15 -21.40
N GLN A 360 -17.71 -28.08 -22.62
CA GLN A 360 -18.52 -28.13 -23.83
C GLN A 360 -18.44 -29.53 -24.44
N VAL A 361 -19.60 -30.19 -24.53
CA VAL A 361 -19.75 -31.49 -25.17
C VAL A 361 -20.63 -31.38 -26.42
N VAL A 362 -20.37 -32.21 -27.42
CA VAL A 362 -21.18 -32.32 -28.64
C VAL A 362 -21.42 -33.80 -28.95
N PRO A 363 -22.60 -34.24 -29.38
CA PRO A 363 -22.80 -35.62 -29.80
C PRO A 363 -21.80 -36.03 -30.88
N LEU A 364 -21.17 -37.21 -30.73
CA LEU A 364 -20.15 -37.71 -31.67
C LEU A 364 -20.69 -37.80 -33.11
N ALA A 365 -21.98 -38.14 -33.26
CA ALA A 365 -22.67 -38.19 -34.56
C ALA A 365 -22.69 -36.84 -35.30
N ASN A 366 -22.54 -35.72 -34.59
CA ASN A 366 -22.67 -34.36 -35.12
C ASN A 366 -21.32 -33.66 -35.36
N ASP A 367 -20.19 -34.37 -35.22
CA ASP A 367 -18.86 -33.79 -35.42
C ASP A 367 -18.17 -34.34 -36.66
N THR A 368 -17.98 -33.48 -37.66
CA THR A 368 -17.29 -33.77 -38.92
C THR A 368 -15.76 -33.82 -38.80
N THR A 369 -15.18 -33.40 -37.66
CA THR A 369 -13.71 -33.32 -37.45
C THR A 369 -13.13 -34.43 -36.58
N LYS A 370 -13.97 -35.14 -35.80
CA LYS A 370 -13.58 -36.23 -34.87
C LYS A 370 -12.36 -35.91 -33.98
N THR A 371 -12.13 -34.65 -33.64
CA THR A 371 -10.96 -34.24 -32.84
C THR A 371 -11.44 -33.89 -31.42
N GLY A 372 -11.16 -34.74 -30.44
CA GLY A 372 -11.56 -34.56 -29.03
C GLY A 372 -11.58 -35.87 -28.25
N SER A 373 -11.71 -35.79 -26.93
CA SER A 373 -11.86 -36.97 -26.07
C SER A 373 -13.30 -37.48 -26.11
N ILE A 374 -13.47 -38.78 -26.30
CA ILE A 374 -14.78 -39.43 -26.30
C ILE A 374 -15.22 -39.64 -24.85
N LEU A 375 -16.41 -39.15 -24.52
CA LEU A 375 -17.11 -39.40 -23.27
C LEU A 375 -18.31 -40.28 -23.56
N VAL A 376 -18.46 -41.38 -22.80
CA VAL A 376 -19.66 -42.21 -22.84
C VAL A 376 -20.48 -41.88 -21.60
N SER A 377 -21.68 -41.36 -21.78
CA SER A 377 -22.58 -40.99 -20.69
C SER A 377 -23.99 -41.44 -21.02
N ASN A 378 -24.57 -42.33 -20.21
CA ASN A 378 -25.95 -42.83 -20.36
C ASN A 378 -26.27 -43.41 -21.76
N GLY A 379 -25.33 -44.13 -22.38
CA GLY A 379 -25.51 -44.72 -23.71
C GLY A 379 -25.25 -43.78 -24.88
N ASP A 380 -25.13 -42.46 -24.63
CA ASP A 380 -24.74 -41.49 -25.64
C ASP A 380 -23.22 -41.36 -25.72
N THR A 381 -22.71 -41.31 -26.94
CA THR A 381 -21.29 -41.02 -27.21
C THR A 381 -21.14 -39.53 -27.50
N LEU A 382 -20.50 -38.81 -26.58
CA LEU A 382 -20.26 -37.37 -26.63
C LEU A 382 -18.78 -37.09 -26.90
N LEU A 383 -18.49 -36.01 -27.62
CA LEU A 383 -17.16 -35.44 -27.81
C LEU A 383 -16.99 -34.24 -26.88
N LEU A 384 -15.96 -34.27 -26.05
CA LEU A 384 -15.55 -33.12 -25.23
C LEU A 384 -14.75 -32.14 -26.08
N LYS A 385 -15.38 -31.04 -26.49
CA LYS A 385 -14.73 -29.95 -27.25
C LYS A 385 -13.93 -29.01 -26.36
N ARG A 386 -14.39 -28.80 -25.13
CA ARG A 386 -13.73 -27.94 -24.15
C ARG A 386 -13.89 -28.54 -22.76
N VAL A 387 -12.79 -28.72 -22.06
CA VAL A 387 -12.78 -29.17 -20.67
C VAL A 387 -13.35 -28.08 -19.75
N GLY A 388 -14.20 -28.48 -18.80
CA GLY A 388 -14.69 -27.60 -17.74
C GLY A 388 -13.65 -27.34 -16.65
N THR A 389 -13.73 -26.16 -16.02
CA THR A 389 -12.93 -25.78 -14.85
C THR A 389 -13.82 -25.81 -13.61
N TYR A 390 -13.46 -26.61 -12.61
CA TYR A 390 -14.15 -26.60 -11.31
C TYR A 390 -14.00 -25.25 -10.60
N ARG A 391 -15.01 -24.87 -9.81
CA ARG A 391 -14.87 -23.77 -8.86
C ARG A 391 -13.80 -24.14 -7.82
N ARG A 392 -12.72 -23.36 -7.79
CA ARG A 392 -11.59 -23.57 -6.87
C ARG A 392 -11.66 -22.59 -5.73
N ARG A 393 -11.92 -23.10 -4.53
CA ARG A 393 -11.97 -22.31 -3.29
C ARG A 393 -10.62 -22.34 -2.59
N LEU A 394 -10.27 -21.25 -1.93
CA LEU A 394 -9.08 -21.12 -1.11
C LEU A 394 -9.48 -20.51 0.24
N TRP A 395 -8.88 -21.03 1.31
CA TRP A 395 -8.72 -20.28 2.55
C TRP A 395 -7.27 -20.37 3.04
N ALA A 396 -6.78 -19.29 3.64
CA ALA A 396 -5.46 -19.21 4.23
C ALA A 396 -5.51 -18.39 5.53
N VAL A 397 -4.70 -18.77 6.50
CA VAL A 397 -4.47 -18.02 7.73
C VAL A 397 -2.99 -18.06 8.08
N ARG A 398 -2.46 -16.94 8.54
CA ARG A 398 -1.08 -16.81 9.01
C ARG A 398 -1.04 -16.00 10.31
N PRO A 399 -1.09 -16.64 11.48
CA PRO A 399 -0.59 -16.02 12.69
C PRO A 399 0.92 -15.76 12.57
N SER A 400 1.36 -14.63 13.11
CA SER A 400 2.78 -14.31 13.22
C SER A 400 3.12 -13.54 14.49
N PHE A 401 4.33 -13.80 15.01
CA PHE A 401 4.91 -13.14 16.17
C PHE A 401 6.03 -12.20 15.73
N GLY A 402 6.06 -11.00 16.29
CA GLY A 402 7.02 -9.95 15.94
C GLY A 402 6.51 -9.00 14.85
N SER A 403 6.89 -7.74 14.96
CA SER A 403 6.37 -6.65 14.12
C SER A 403 6.96 -6.60 12.71
N GLY A 404 7.89 -7.50 12.39
CA GLY A 404 8.68 -7.45 11.17
C GLY A 404 9.76 -6.37 11.18
N LYS A 405 9.78 -5.42 12.13
CA LYS A 405 10.83 -4.38 12.22
C LYS A 405 12.21 -4.94 12.55
N HIS A 406 12.27 -5.91 13.47
CA HIS A 406 13.50 -6.58 13.90
C HIS A 406 13.41 -8.08 13.72
N PHE A 407 12.26 -8.67 14.02
CA PHE A 407 11.98 -10.05 13.72
C PHE A 407 10.50 -10.23 13.41
N GLN A 408 10.20 -11.30 12.67
CA GLN A 408 8.89 -11.88 12.59
C GLN A 408 9.02 -13.39 12.37
N ILE A 409 8.16 -14.18 12.99
CA ILE A 409 8.04 -15.62 12.75
C ILE A 409 6.57 -15.89 12.46
N GLY A 410 6.28 -16.48 11.31
CA GLY A 410 4.94 -16.79 10.85
C GLY A 410 4.72 -18.28 10.65
N LEU A 411 3.46 -18.70 10.71
CA LEU A 411 3.04 -20.03 10.27
C LEU A 411 1.80 -19.89 9.40
N THR A 412 1.94 -20.14 8.11
CA THR A 412 0.82 -20.17 7.17
C THR A 412 0.19 -21.55 7.16
N LEU A 413 -1.14 -21.61 7.30
CA LEU A 413 -1.96 -22.77 6.98
C LEU A 413 -2.88 -22.37 5.84
N MET A 414 -2.84 -23.12 4.73
CA MET A 414 -3.62 -22.83 3.54
C MET A 414 -4.26 -24.10 3.01
N LYS A 415 -5.52 -24.00 2.58
CA LYS A 415 -6.19 -25.06 1.85
C LYS A 415 -6.83 -24.55 0.58
N VAL A 416 -6.72 -25.35 -0.48
CA VAL A 416 -7.33 -25.12 -1.77
C VAL A 416 -8.10 -26.36 -2.17
N LEU A 417 -9.39 -26.21 -2.51
CA LEU A 417 -10.28 -27.33 -2.81
C LEU A 417 -11.15 -26.99 -4.01
N ASP A 418 -11.20 -27.88 -4.99
CA ASP A 418 -12.16 -27.84 -6.08
C ASP A 418 -13.51 -28.40 -5.63
N ASP A 419 -14.58 -27.70 -6.00
CA ASP A 419 -15.96 -28.14 -5.75
C ASP A 419 -16.39 -29.11 -6.84
N THR A 420 -16.43 -30.41 -6.52
CA THR A 420 -16.79 -31.50 -7.45
C THR A 420 -18.18 -31.36 -8.06
N ASN A 421 -19.08 -30.63 -7.41
CA ASN A 421 -20.46 -30.43 -7.87
C ASN A 421 -20.63 -29.17 -8.74
N SER A 422 -19.54 -28.42 -8.99
CA SER A 422 -19.62 -27.11 -9.64
C SER A 422 -19.69 -27.17 -11.16
N VAL A 423 -19.26 -28.28 -11.78
CA VAL A 423 -19.37 -28.55 -13.22
C VAL A 423 -19.57 -30.04 -13.45
N LYS A 424 -20.25 -30.41 -14.54
CA LYS A 424 -20.50 -31.80 -14.93
C LYS A 424 -19.35 -32.39 -15.75
N TYR A 425 -18.76 -31.61 -16.65
CA TYR A 425 -17.75 -32.07 -17.61
C TYR A 425 -16.37 -31.44 -17.32
N GLY A 426 -15.83 -31.67 -16.13
CA GLY A 426 -14.46 -31.32 -15.75
C GLY A 426 -13.49 -32.49 -15.91
N LEU A 427 -12.18 -32.22 -15.84
CA LEU A 427 -11.15 -33.28 -15.87
C LEU A 427 -10.94 -33.92 -14.50
N LYS A 428 -10.24 -33.21 -13.61
CA LYS A 428 -9.85 -33.72 -12.29
C LYS A 428 -10.03 -32.62 -11.25
N PRO A 429 -10.99 -32.76 -10.33
CA PRO A 429 -11.08 -31.86 -9.18
C PRO A 429 -9.90 -32.16 -8.24
N LYS A 430 -9.29 -31.11 -7.69
CA LYS A 430 -8.07 -31.20 -6.89
C LYS A 430 -8.28 -30.76 -5.45
N ASP A 431 -7.43 -31.26 -4.57
CA ASP A 431 -7.38 -30.82 -3.19
C ASP A 431 -5.92 -30.62 -2.74
N ASN A 432 -5.67 -29.57 -1.96
CA ASN A 432 -4.33 -29.20 -1.53
C ASN A 432 -4.34 -28.55 -0.15
N LEU A 433 -3.50 -29.07 0.75
CA LEU A 433 -3.24 -28.51 2.07
C LEU A 433 -1.75 -28.15 2.16
N VAL A 434 -1.44 -26.91 2.49
CA VAL A 434 -0.06 -26.42 2.61
C VAL A 434 0.16 -25.82 4.00
N VAL A 435 1.24 -26.22 4.64
CA VAL A 435 1.73 -25.66 5.90
C VAL A 435 3.09 -25.04 5.64
N SER A 436 3.29 -23.78 6.03
CA SER A 436 4.53 -23.07 5.73
C SER A 436 4.97 -22.16 6.88
N PRO A 437 5.97 -22.56 7.67
CA PRO A 437 6.64 -21.64 8.58
C PRO A 437 7.54 -20.68 7.80
N ASP A 438 7.61 -19.44 8.28
CA ASP A 438 8.51 -18.43 7.76
C ASP A 438 9.11 -17.59 8.89
N PHE A 439 10.27 -17.00 8.62
CA PHE A 439 10.89 -16.04 9.51
C PHE A 439 11.54 -14.89 8.75
N LEU A 440 11.63 -13.76 9.43
CA LEU A 440 12.36 -12.57 9.07
C LEU A 440 13.18 -12.14 10.28
N LEU A 441 14.47 -11.87 10.09
CA LEU A 441 15.34 -11.24 11.07
C LEU A 441 16.01 -10.02 10.43
N GLN A 442 16.00 -8.89 11.12
CA GLN A 442 16.58 -7.63 10.69
C GLN A 442 17.48 -7.07 11.79
N PHE A 443 18.75 -6.91 11.46
CA PHE A 443 19.76 -6.34 12.33
C PHE A 443 20.30 -5.04 11.74
N MET A 444 20.92 -4.22 12.59
CA MET A 444 21.63 -3.01 12.17
C MET A 444 20.75 -2.08 11.32
N ARG A 445 19.50 -1.84 11.77
CA ARG A 445 18.48 -1.05 11.07
C ARG A 445 18.18 -1.57 9.65
N GLY A 446 18.13 -2.89 9.48
CA GLY A 446 17.81 -3.56 8.21
C GLY A 446 18.98 -3.64 7.22
N ARG A 447 20.22 -3.34 7.66
CA ARG A 447 21.42 -3.56 6.85
C ARG A 447 21.78 -5.02 6.71
N LEU A 448 21.48 -5.83 7.73
CA LEU A 448 21.50 -7.29 7.63
C LEU A 448 20.05 -7.78 7.74
N ARG A 449 19.56 -8.44 6.71
CA ARG A 449 18.22 -9.01 6.67
C ARG A 449 18.30 -10.47 6.26
N LEU A 450 17.79 -11.35 7.11
CA LEU A 450 17.72 -12.78 6.89
C LEU A 450 16.26 -13.18 6.79
N GLU A 451 15.92 -13.92 5.76
CA GLU A 451 14.59 -14.46 5.51
C GLU A 451 14.69 -15.95 5.28
N GLY A 452 13.77 -16.71 5.85
CA GLY A 452 13.63 -18.12 5.53
C GLY A 452 12.17 -18.50 5.47
N SER A 453 11.85 -19.42 4.58
CA SER A 453 10.52 -20.04 4.55
C SER A 453 10.69 -21.50 4.18
N ALA A 454 9.99 -22.38 4.87
CA ALA A 454 9.81 -23.76 4.48
C ALA A 454 8.32 -24.01 4.24
N ALA A 455 7.98 -24.99 3.43
CA ALA A 455 6.62 -25.38 3.16
C ALA A 455 6.54 -26.89 2.95
N PHE A 456 5.47 -27.48 3.47
CA PHE A 456 5.10 -28.86 3.25
C PHE A 456 3.72 -28.88 2.62
N SER A 457 3.57 -29.64 1.54
CA SER A 457 2.32 -29.74 0.80
C SER A 457 1.78 -31.16 0.81
N LEU A 458 0.49 -31.30 1.08
CA LEU A 458 -0.27 -32.50 0.77
C LEU A 458 -1.18 -32.15 -0.40
N TYR A 459 -1.06 -32.88 -1.50
CA TYR A 459 -1.74 -32.58 -2.75
C TYR A 459 -2.40 -33.83 -3.32
N THR A 460 -3.69 -33.78 -3.59
CA THR A 460 -4.46 -34.84 -4.24
C THR A 460 -4.85 -34.38 -5.64
N ASP A 461 -4.34 -35.06 -6.67
CA ASP A 461 -4.57 -34.67 -8.07
C ASP A 461 -6.00 -34.93 -8.55
N ASP A 462 -6.70 -35.91 -7.98
CA ASP A 462 -8.05 -36.29 -8.38
C ASP A 462 -8.90 -36.75 -7.19
N ILE A 463 -9.72 -35.83 -6.63
CA ILE A 463 -10.63 -36.14 -5.53
C ILE A 463 -11.95 -36.80 -5.96
N SER A 464 -12.18 -37.00 -7.26
CA SER A 464 -13.41 -37.66 -7.74
C SER A 464 -13.47 -39.14 -7.32
N ARG A 465 -12.32 -39.73 -6.99
CA ARG A 465 -12.16 -41.12 -6.53
C ARG A 465 -12.61 -41.34 -5.08
N GLY A 466 -12.93 -40.28 -4.35
CA GLY A 466 -13.26 -40.36 -2.93
C GLY A 466 -12.03 -40.53 -2.03
N VAL A 467 -12.27 -40.91 -0.78
CA VAL A 467 -11.27 -41.08 0.28
C VAL A 467 -10.89 -42.57 0.37
N LEU A 468 -9.61 -42.88 0.51
CA LEU A 468 -9.15 -44.26 0.74
C LEU A 468 -9.68 -44.84 2.05
N THR A 469 -9.98 -46.13 2.06
CA THR A 469 -10.25 -46.82 3.32
C THR A 469 -8.94 -47.12 4.05
N LYS A 470 -9.06 -47.49 5.33
CA LYS A 470 -7.93 -47.94 6.13
C LYS A 470 -7.26 -49.19 5.54
N ALA A 471 -8.03 -50.08 4.93
CA ALA A 471 -7.50 -51.29 4.31
C ALA A 471 -6.74 -50.97 3.02
N ASP A 472 -7.24 -50.05 2.19
CA ASP A 472 -6.60 -49.69 0.93
C ASP A 472 -5.23 -49.04 1.17
N ILE A 473 -5.15 -48.10 2.12
CA ILE A 473 -3.86 -47.47 2.46
C ILE A 473 -2.88 -48.50 3.04
N ASP A 474 -3.32 -49.42 3.88
CA ASP A 474 -2.45 -50.46 4.43
C ASP A 474 -1.97 -51.43 3.34
N SER A 475 -2.79 -51.66 2.30
CA SER A 475 -2.41 -52.44 1.12
C SER A 475 -1.39 -51.72 0.24
N ILE A 476 -1.54 -50.41 0.01
CA ILE A 476 -0.60 -49.61 -0.81
C ILE A 476 0.80 -49.59 -0.20
N PHE A 477 0.89 -49.50 1.13
CA PHE A 477 2.16 -49.49 1.84
C PHE A 477 2.64 -50.88 2.28
N GLU A 478 1.89 -51.94 1.96
CA GLU A 478 2.13 -53.32 2.39
C GLU A 478 2.38 -53.45 3.91
N ARG A 479 1.82 -52.53 4.71
CA ARG A 479 2.00 -52.43 6.17
C ARG A 479 0.89 -51.62 6.80
N SER A 480 0.66 -51.82 8.11
CA SER A 480 -0.27 -50.95 8.83
C SER A 480 0.33 -49.56 9.07
N VAL A 481 -0.27 -48.54 8.45
CA VAL A 481 0.15 -47.13 8.60
C VAL A 481 -0.59 -46.51 9.80
N PRO A 482 0.00 -45.62 10.61
CA PRO A 482 -0.73 -45.02 11.75
C PRO A 482 -1.79 -43.97 11.34
N ILE A 483 -2.11 -43.83 10.05
CA ILE A 483 -3.04 -42.84 9.52
C ILE A 483 -4.28 -43.55 8.99
N ASP A 484 -5.46 -42.98 9.28
CA ASP A 484 -6.76 -43.39 8.77
C ASP A 484 -7.33 -42.22 7.94
N PRO A 485 -7.27 -42.29 6.59
CA PRO A 485 -7.72 -41.21 5.71
C PRO A 485 -9.15 -40.72 5.99
N ALA A 486 -10.06 -41.62 6.36
CA ALA A 486 -11.46 -41.29 6.62
C ALA A 486 -11.61 -40.31 7.80
N LYS A 487 -10.74 -40.39 8.81
CA LYS A 487 -10.75 -39.45 9.96
C LYS A 487 -10.32 -38.04 9.59
N TYR A 488 -9.53 -37.89 8.52
CA TYR A 488 -8.98 -36.61 8.09
C TYR A 488 -9.64 -36.05 6.83
N ALA A 489 -10.67 -36.72 6.29
CA ALA A 489 -11.39 -36.32 5.08
C ALA A 489 -11.89 -34.86 5.08
N ARG A 490 -12.20 -34.30 6.27
CA ARG A 490 -12.59 -32.89 6.42
C ARG A 490 -11.46 -31.90 6.13
N TYR A 491 -10.21 -32.32 6.27
CA TYR A 491 -9.01 -31.51 6.10
C TYR A 491 -8.30 -31.78 4.79
N LEU A 492 -8.35 -33.01 4.30
CA LEU A 492 -7.78 -33.41 3.01
C LEU A 492 -8.47 -34.70 2.56
N ILE A 493 -8.96 -34.71 1.31
CA ILE A 493 -9.42 -35.95 0.66
C ILE A 493 -8.19 -36.69 0.19
N MET A 494 -7.78 -37.73 0.93
CA MET A 494 -6.60 -38.53 0.63
C MET A 494 -6.99 -39.77 -0.18
N ASN A 495 -6.35 -39.98 -1.32
CA ASN A 495 -6.50 -41.18 -2.13
C ASN A 495 -5.22 -41.60 -2.88
N GLU A 496 -5.34 -42.54 -3.82
CA GLU A 496 -4.26 -43.07 -4.67
C GLU A 496 -3.42 -41.98 -5.36
N THR A 497 -3.99 -40.79 -5.56
CA THR A 497 -3.36 -39.65 -6.25
C THR A 497 -2.81 -38.60 -5.30
N THR A 498 -2.79 -38.89 -3.99
CA THR A 498 -2.25 -38.01 -2.98
C THR A 498 -0.74 -38.15 -2.89
N VAL A 499 -0.04 -37.02 -3.03
CA VAL A 499 1.41 -36.90 -2.81
C VAL A 499 1.70 -35.93 -1.66
N PRO A 500 2.76 -36.17 -0.87
CA PRO A 500 3.66 -37.31 -0.95
C PRO A 500 3.01 -38.57 -0.34
N LEU A 501 3.37 -39.75 -0.86
CA LEU A 501 2.99 -41.03 -0.24
C LEU A 501 3.79 -41.27 1.05
N ASP A 502 5.10 -40.96 1.05
CA ASP A 502 5.92 -40.93 2.26
C ASP A 502 6.36 -39.50 2.62
N PRO A 503 5.74 -38.86 3.64
CA PRO A 503 6.15 -37.55 4.13
C PRO A 503 7.61 -37.48 4.61
N ARG A 504 8.25 -38.60 4.95
CA ARG A 504 9.62 -38.64 5.48
C ARG A 504 10.68 -38.47 4.38
N ALA A 505 10.34 -38.82 3.14
CA ALA A 505 11.24 -38.66 1.99
C ALA A 505 11.52 -37.18 1.65
N GLY A 506 10.73 -36.24 2.19
CA GLY A 506 10.91 -34.81 1.95
C GLY A 506 10.59 -34.37 0.51
N THR A 507 10.04 -35.26 -0.32
CA THR A 507 9.71 -35.05 -1.73
C THR A 507 8.68 -33.95 -1.96
N SER A 508 7.76 -33.76 -1.01
CA SER A 508 6.78 -32.67 -0.98
C SER A 508 7.14 -31.58 0.04
N THR A 509 8.44 -31.28 0.17
CA THR A 509 8.93 -30.12 0.91
C THR A 509 9.55 -29.10 -0.03
N ALA A 510 9.41 -27.83 0.32
CA ALA A 510 10.13 -26.74 -0.30
C ALA A 510 10.70 -25.84 0.79
N TYR A 511 11.90 -25.31 0.59
CA TYR A 511 12.47 -24.33 1.50
C TYR A 511 13.37 -23.36 0.76
N GLN A 512 13.48 -22.15 1.30
CA GLN A 512 14.37 -21.14 0.81
C GLN A 512 14.91 -20.30 1.97
N PHE A 513 16.11 -19.80 1.78
CA PHE A 513 16.78 -18.86 2.66
C PHE A 513 17.34 -17.72 1.82
N LYS A 514 17.17 -16.49 2.28
CA LYS A 514 17.67 -15.28 1.62
C LYS A 514 18.37 -14.41 2.65
N ALA A 515 19.55 -13.92 2.30
CA ALA A 515 20.33 -13.02 3.12
C ALA A 515 20.67 -11.76 2.31
N LEU A 516 20.33 -10.61 2.86
CA LEU A 516 20.62 -9.30 2.31
C LEU A 516 21.61 -8.57 3.24
N PHE A 517 22.73 -8.16 2.66
CA PHE A 517 23.83 -7.47 3.32
C PHE A 517 24.05 -6.11 2.65
N ARG A 518 23.80 -5.04 3.39
CA ARG A 518 24.01 -3.65 2.95
C ARG A 518 25.12 -2.99 3.75
N PHE A 519 26.36 -3.39 3.43
CA PHE A 519 27.57 -2.91 4.07
C PHE A 519 28.57 -2.42 3.02
N PHE A 520 29.50 -1.55 3.42
CA PHE A 520 30.64 -1.15 2.58
C PHE A 520 30.27 -0.63 1.17
N ARG A 521 29.10 0.02 1.02
CA ARG A 521 28.55 0.49 -0.27
C ARG A 521 28.14 -0.63 -1.24
N ASN A 522 27.95 -1.83 -0.71
CA ASN A 522 27.46 -3.01 -1.43
C ASN A 522 26.01 -3.32 -1.00
N ASP A 523 25.24 -3.94 -1.89
CA ASP A 523 23.91 -4.53 -1.63
C ASP A 523 24.00 -5.99 -2.10
N LEU A 524 24.62 -6.81 -1.27
CA LEU A 524 24.86 -8.22 -1.52
C LEU A 524 23.62 -9.02 -1.10
N ARG A 525 23.15 -9.87 -2.00
CA ARG A 525 22.00 -10.75 -1.84
C ARG A 525 22.45 -12.15 -2.15
N ALA A 526 22.44 -13.01 -1.16
CA ALA A 526 22.67 -14.43 -1.34
C ALA A 526 21.38 -15.17 -1.00
N GLY A 527 21.11 -16.26 -1.71
CA GLY A 527 19.98 -17.12 -1.36
C GLY A 527 20.22 -18.55 -1.77
N TYR A 528 19.55 -19.45 -1.06
CA TYR A 528 19.45 -20.86 -1.38
C TYR A 528 17.98 -21.23 -1.49
N ARG A 529 17.64 -22.11 -2.41
CA ARG A 529 16.28 -22.63 -2.59
C ARG A 529 16.34 -24.10 -2.95
N SER A 530 15.42 -24.88 -2.41
CA SER A 530 15.19 -26.28 -2.76
C SER A 530 13.68 -26.52 -2.80
N VAL A 531 13.18 -27.07 -3.90
CA VAL A 531 11.78 -27.43 -4.08
C VAL A 531 11.76 -28.89 -4.51
N GLY A 532 11.16 -29.75 -3.67
CA GLY A 532 11.05 -31.18 -3.94
C GLY A 532 10.24 -31.49 -5.20
N PRO A 533 10.40 -32.70 -5.77
CA PRO A 533 9.72 -33.10 -7.01
C PRO A 533 8.19 -33.17 -6.87
N GLU A 534 7.69 -33.61 -5.71
CA GLU A 534 6.26 -33.79 -5.44
C GLU A 534 5.61 -32.55 -4.82
N TYR A 535 6.38 -31.50 -4.53
CA TYR A 535 5.84 -30.28 -3.92
C TYR A 535 4.91 -29.55 -4.90
N GLN A 536 3.61 -29.52 -4.61
CA GLN A 536 2.62 -28.84 -5.44
C GLN A 536 1.82 -27.83 -4.62
N THR A 537 1.53 -26.65 -5.17
CA THR A 537 0.61 -25.69 -4.55
C THR A 537 -0.34 -25.11 -5.58
N LEU A 538 -1.65 -25.29 -5.36
CA LEU A 538 -2.67 -24.77 -6.28
C LEU A 538 -2.81 -23.23 -6.22
N ALA A 539 -2.22 -22.61 -5.21
CA ALA A 539 -2.18 -21.17 -5.00
C ALA A 539 -0.91 -20.49 -5.55
N ASN A 540 0.03 -21.28 -6.09
CA ASN A 540 1.16 -20.79 -6.87
C ASN A 540 1.57 -21.82 -7.93
N PRO A 541 0.76 -22.00 -9.00
CA PRO A 541 0.99 -23.03 -10.01
C PRO A 541 2.23 -22.80 -10.87
N PHE A 542 2.86 -21.62 -10.78
CA PHE A 542 4.08 -21.27 -11.53
C PHE A 542 5.36 -21.62 -10.76
N LEU A 543 5.24 -22.20 -9.57
CA LEU A 543 6.38 -22.64 -8.78
C LEU A 543 7.08 -23.81 -9.46
N ARG A 544 8.31 -23.61 -9.91
CA ARG A 544 9.17 -24.69 -10.43
C ARG A 544 9.51 -25.68 -9.31
N THR A 545 9.31 -26.96 -9.59
CA THR A 545 9.62 -28.10 -8.72
C THR A 545 10.88 -28.84 -9.19
N ASN A 546 11.34 -29.80 -8.40
CA ASN A 546 12.56 -30.59 -8.65
C ASN A 546 13.78 -29.68 -8.97
N LEU A 547 13.91 -28.61 -8.19
CA LEU A 547 14.91 -27.56 -8.39
C LEU A 547 15.59 -27.27 -7.05
N ARG A 548 16.92 -27.29 -7.04
CA ARG A 548 17.70 -26.82 -5.90
C ARG A 548 18.91 -26.01 -6.34
N GLY A 549 19.29 -25.01 -5.57
CA GLY A 549 20.44 -24.18 -5.95
C GLY A 549 20.57 -22.93 -5.12
N PHE A 550 21.55 -22.12 -5.51
CA PHE A 550 21.85 -20.86 -4.88
C PHE A 550 22.03 -19.74 -5.91
N TYR A 551 21.88 -18.51 -5.44
CA TYR A 551 22.25 -17.34 -6.19
C TYR A 551 22.99 -16.36 -5.29
N VAL A 552 23.87 -15.57 -5.90
CA VAL A 552 24.55 -14.45 -5.26
C VAL A 552 24.52 -13.28 -6.23
N ASN A 553 23.95 -12.16 -5.79
CA ASN A 553 23.88 -10.92 -6.54
C ASN A 553 24.45 -9.80 -5.68
N ASP A 554 25.37 -8.99 -6.19
CA ASP A 554 25.86 -7.81 -5.51
C ASP A 554 25.68 -6.55 -6.37
N ARG A 555 25.33 -5.45 -5.73
CA ARG A 555 25.35 -4.12 -6.32
C ARG A 555 26.33 -3.25 -5.56
N ILE A 556 27.45 -2.96 -6.20
CA ILE A 556 28.53 -2.15 -5.67
C ILE A 556 28.34 -0.71 -6.14
N ARG A 557 28.36 0.24 -5.20
CA ARG A 557 28.26 1.68 -5.50
C ARG A 557 29.64 2.31 -5.46
N LEU A 558 30.08 2.79 -6.62
CA LEU A 558 31.37 3.43 -6.83
C LEU A 558 31.18 4.94 -6.96
N PHE A 559 32.26 5.70 -6.76
CA PHE A 559 32.32 7.15 -6.99
C PHE A 559 31.13 7.94 -6.41
N GLN A 560 30.85 7.77 -5.11
CA GLN A 560 29.75 8.48 -4.43
C GLN A 560 28.36 8.28 -5.08
N ASN A 561 28.07 7.06 -5.54
CA ASN A 561 26.81 6.68 -6.18
C ASN A 561 26.62 7.19 -7.62
N LEU A 562 27.70 7.62 -8.29
CA LEU A 562 27.68 7.98 -9.70
C LEU A 562 27.73 6.75 -10.62
N VAL A 563 28.39 5.67 -10.17
CA VAL A 563 28.52 4.42 -10.94
C VAL A 563 28.08 3.24 -10.10
N TYR A 564 27.31 2.33 -10.71
CA TYR A 564 26.85 1.09 -10.10
C TYR A 564 27.37 -0.10 -10.89
N LEU A 565 28.07 -1.01 -10.22
CA LEU A 565 28.44 -2.30 -10.79
C LEU A 565 27.52 -3.37 -10.22
N ASN A 566 26.85 -4.14 -11.08
CA ASN A 566 26.02 -5.27 -10.67
C ASN A 566 26.71 -6.57 -11.08
N LEU A 567 26.95 -7.45 -10.12
CA LEU A 567 27.49 -8.78 -10.32
C LEU A 567 26.44 -9.81 -9.92
N GLY A 568 26.29 -10.88 -10.69
CA GLY A 568 25.31 -11.91 -10.44
C GLY A 568 25.84 -13.29 -10.82
N TYR A 569 25.55 -14.27 -9.97
CA TYR A 569 25.82 -15.68 -10.21
C TYR A 569 24.62 -16.49 -9.73
N GLU A 570 24.22 -17.47 -10.51
CA GLU A 570 23.20 -18.45 -10.13
C GLU A 570 23.64 -19.85 -10.54
N GLY A 571 23.42 -20.81 -9.65
CA GLY A 571 23.72 -22.21 -9.86
C GLY A 571 22.54 -23.05 -9.40
N TYR A 572 21.80 -23.62 -10.35
CA TYR A 572 20.67 -24.49 -10.09
C TYR A 572 20.92 -25.88 -10.66
N GLN A 573 20.57 -26.89 -9.88
CA GLN A 573 20.43 -28.26 -10.32
C GLN A 573 18.94 -28.56 -10.49
N GLU A 574 18.59 -28.95 -11.71
CA GLU A 574 17.28 -29.48 -12.06
C GLU A 574 17.31 -31.00 -11.98
N SER A 575 16.16 -31.62 -11.73
CA SER A 575 16.01 -33.08 -11.67
C SER A 575 16.98 -33.74 -10.68
N PHE A 576 17.12 -33.17 -9.49
CA PHE A 576 18.07 -33.66 -8.49
C PHE A 576 17.58 -34.93 -7.76
N ALA A 577 16.27 -35.20 -7.79
CA ALA A 577 15.69 -36.47 -7.41
C ALA A 577 15.46 -37.31 -8.68
N PRO A 578 15.90 -38.58 -8.72
CA PRO A 578 15.62 -39.47 -9.84
C PRO A 578 14.10 -39.66 -10.01
N ASP A 579 13.66 -39.81 -11.27
CA ASP A 579 12.32 -40.31 -11.60
C ASP A 579 12.27 -41.81 -11.25
N ASP A 580 12.26 -42.14 -9.97
CA ASP A 580 12.07 -43.52 -9.55
C ASP A 580 10.57 -43.84 -9.58
N ASP A 581 10.12 -44.52 -10.64
CA ASP A 581 8.81 -45.18 -10.77
C ASP A 581 8.60 -46.33 -9.75
N VAL A 582 9.46 -46.43 -8.73
CA VAL A 582 9.36 -47.43 -7.67
C VAL A 582 9.43 -46.71 -6.32
N PRO A 583 8.34 -46.72 -5.52
CA PRO A 583 8.38 -46.17 -4.17
C PRO A 583 9.38 -47.00 -3.35
N THR A 584 10.50 -46.41 -2.98
CA THR A 584 11.47 -47.00 -2.07
C THR A 584 11.55 -46.15 -0.79
N LEU A 585 11.48 -46.82 0.36
CA LEU A 585 11.65 -46.25 1.69
C LEU A 585 13.13 -46.05 2.03
#